data_AF-A0A2W4THV7-F1
#
_entry.id   AF-A0A2W4THV7-F1
#
_cell.length_a   1.000
_cell.length_b   1.000
_cell.length_c   1.000
_cell.angle_alpha   90.00
_cell.angle_beta   90.00
_cell.angle_gamma   90.00
#
_symmetry.space_group_name_H-M   'P 1'
#
loop_
_entity.id
_entity.type
_entity.pdbx_description
1 polymer ?
#
loop_
_entity_poly.entity_id
_entity_poly.type
_entity_poly.pdbx_seq_one_letter_code
_entity_poly.pdbx_strand_id
1 'polypeptide(L)'
;MRPVDPFPALLHAFFYERLVEQRNVSSHTVKSYRDTWRLFLRFAAVRHKRAVAALTLADLSANEVAAFLKYSEQERHVSIGTRNCR
;
A
#
# COMPACT_ATOMS: atom_id res chain seq x y z
N MET A 1 -23.75 10.55 -11.69
CA MET A 1 -22.85 9.42 -11.34
C MET A 1 -21.92 9.88 -10.23
N ARG A 2 -21.81 9.16 -9.11
CA ARG A 2 -20.71 9.43 -8.17
C ARG A 2 -19.40 9.12 -8.91
N PRO A 3 -18.40 10.03 -8.92
CA PRO A 3 -17.12 9.73 -9.56
C PRO A 3 -16.55 8.45 -8.94
N VAL A 4 -16.18 7.51 -9.79
CA VAL A 4 -15.49 6.29 -9.37
C VAL A 4 -14.12 6.72 -8.84
N ASP A 5 -13.78 6.29 -7.63
CA ASP A 5 -12.49 6.64 -7.05
C ASP A 5 -11.36 6.09 -7.94
N PRO A 6 -10.34 6.91 -8.28
CA PRO A 6 -9.29 6.50 -9.22
C PRO A 6 -8.32 5.48 -8.60
N PHE A 7 -8.36 5.25 -7.28
CA PHE A 7 -7.37 4.46 -6.57
C PHE A 7 -7.18 3.04 -7.11
N PRO A 8 -8.23 2.22 -7.37
CA PRO A 8 -8.02 0.86 -7.89
C PRO A 8 -7.31 0.84 -9.25
N ALA A 9 -7.63 1.80 -10.13
CA ALA A 9 -6.99 1.93 -11.43
C ALA A 9 -5.52 2.38 -11.29
N LEU A 10 -5.24 3.35 -10.42
CA LEU A 10 -3.87 3.80 -10.16
C LEU A 10 -3.01 2.70 -9.54
N LEU A 11 -3.56 1.91 -8.61
CA LEU A 11 -2.85 0.79 -8.01
C LEU A 11 -2.54 -0.30 -9.05
N HIS A 12 -3.48 -0.57 -9.95
CA HIS A 12 -3.26 -1.49 -11.07
C HIS A 12 -2.13 -1.00 -11.99
N ALA A 13 -2.21 0.25 -12.46
CA ALA A 13 -1.19 0.86 -13.31
C ALA A 13 0.19 0.89 -12.63
N PHE A 14 0.24 1.11 -11.32
CA PHE A 14 1.48 1.03 -10.56
C PHE A 14 2.13 -0.36 -10.62
N PHE A 15 1.36 -1.44 -10.47
CA PHE A 15 1.93 -2.79 -10.53
C PHE A 15 2.28 -3.24 -11.94
N TYR A 16 1.38 -3.08 -12.90
CA TYR A 16 1.57 -3.60 -14.25
C TYR A 16 2.41 -2.67 -15.11
N GLU A 17 1.98 -1.42 -15.29
CA GLU A 17 2.68 -0.50 -16.18
C GLU A 17 3.99 -0.03 -15.54
N ARG A 18 3.95 0.43 -14.28
CA ARG A 18 5.15 1.03 -13.67
C ARG A 18 6.18 -0.01 -13.25
N LEU A 19 5.82 -1.00 -12.44
CA LEU A 19 6.81 -1.96 -11.92
C LEU A 19 7.22 -3.00 -12.97
N VAL A 20 6.27 -3.60 -13.68
CA VAL A 20 6.57 -4.67 -14.65
C VAL A 20 7.05 -4.09 -15.98
N GLU A 21 6.26 -3.26 -16.66
CA GLU A 21 6.60 -2.82 -18.02
C GLU A 21 7.72 -1.78 -18.06
N GLN A 22 7.60 -0.70 -17.30
CA GLN A 22 8.53 0.44 -17.38
C GLN A 22 9.84 0.20 -16.61
N ARG A 23 9.76 -0.46 -15.46
CA ARG A 23 10.93 -0.66 -14.58
C ARG A 23 11.52 -2.06 -14.67
N ASN A 24 10.79 -3.02 -15.25
CA ASN A 24 11.19 -4.42 -15.39
C ASN A 24 11.82 -4.99 -14.10
N VAL A 25 11.21 -4.69 -12.96
CA VAL A 25 11.73 -5.16 -11.66
C VAL A 25 11.49 -6.65 -11.51
N SER A 26 12.30 -7.31 -10.67
CA SER A 26 12.18 -8.75 -10.45
C SER A 26 10.80 -9.14 -9.89
N SER A 27 10.37 -10.38 -10.15
CA SER A 27 9.13 -10.93 -9.58
C SER A 27 9.12 -10.93 -8.04
N HIS A 28 10.29 -11.03 -7.40
CA HIS A 28 10.45 -10.89 -5.96
C HIS A 28 10.17 -9.46 -5.49
N THR A 29 10.65 -8.47 -6.23
CA THR A 29 10.36 -7.05 -5.97
C THR A 29 8.86 -6.78 -6.09
N VAL A 30 8.20 -7.25 -7.16
CA VAL A 30 6.74 -7.09 -7.33
C VAL A 30 5.97 -7.73 -6.16
N LYS A 31 6.35 -8.94 -5.74
CA LYS A 31 5.75 -9.62 -4.58
C LYS A 31 5.93 -8.82 -3.29
N SER A 32 7.13 -8.30 -3.03
CA SER A 32 7.42 -7.46 -1.87
C SER A 32 6.52 -6.22 -1.82
N TYR A 33 6.41 -5.48 -2.94
CA TYR A 33 5.51 -4.32 -3.02
C TYR A 33 4.05 -4.71 -2.82
N ARG A 34 3.58 -5.80 -3.44
CA ARG A 34 2.21 -6.31 -3.27
C ARG A 34 1.91 -6.63 -1.81
N ASP A 35 2.82 -7.29 -1.12
CA ASP A 35 2.62 -7.70 0.26
C ASP A 35 2.63 -6.49 1.20
N THR A 36 3.49 -5.49 0.96
CA THR A 36 3.45 -4.19 1.66
C THR A 36 2.12 -3.47 1.45
N TRP A 37 1.64 -3.35 0.20
CA TRP A 37 0.34 -2.73 -0.09
C TRP A 37 -0.82 -3.46 0.60
N ARG A 38 -0.81 -4.80 0.62
CA ARG A 38 -1.82 -5.59 1.35
C ARG A 38 -1.83 -5.29 2.85
N LEU A 39 -0.66 -5.18 3.47
CA LEU A 39 -0.55 -4.83 4.89
C LEU A 39 -1.06 -3.42 5.15
N PHE A 40 -0.61 -2.45 4.35
CA PHE A 40 -1.00 -1.05 4.49
C PHE A 40 -2.52 -0.85 4.32
N LEU A 41 -3.12 -1.45 3.29
CA LEU A 41 -4.55 -1.30 3.03
C LEU A 41 -5.42 -1.94 4.13
N ARG A 42 -4.99 -3.08 4.69
CA ARG A 42 -5.68 -3.68 5.84
C ARG A 42 -5.59 -2.79 7.08
N PHE A 43 -4.42 -2.21 7.33
CA PHE A 43 -4.23 -1.26 8.42
C PHE A 43 -5.15 -0.03 8.27
N ALA A 44 -5.14 0.61 7.09
CA ALA A 44 -5.97 1.77 6.81
C ALA A 44 -7.47 1.44 6.93
N ALA A 45 -7.91 0.29 6.41
CA ALA A 45 -9.30 -0.17 6.51
C ALA A 45 -9.78 -0.28 7.98
N VAL A 46 -8.95 -0.85 8.86
CA VAL A 46 -9.26 -0.94 10.30
C VAL A 46 -9.36 0.46 10.92
N ARG A 47 -8.42 1.35 10.63
CA ARG A 47 -8.38 2.70 11.21
C ARG A 47 -9.52 3.60 10.73
N HIS A 48 -9.92 3.47 9.46
CA HIS A 48 -11.06 4.17 8.87
C HIS A 48 -12.40 3.46 9.08
N LYS A 49 -12.41 2.31 9.79
CA LYS A 49 -13.60 1.49 10.07
C LYS A 49 -14.43 1.16 8.82
N ARG A 50 -13.76 0.77 7.74
CA ARG A 50 -14.40 0.41 6.46
C ARG A 50 -13.73 -0.78 5.81
N ALA A 51 -14.41 -1.39 4.83
CA ALA A 51 -13.82 -2.47 4.05
C ALA A 51 -12.65 -1.96 3.19
N VAL A 52 -11.64 -2.81 2.94
CA VAL A 52 -10.52 -2.48 2.03
C VAL A 52 -11.01 -2.04 0.65
N ALA A 53 -12.05 -2.69 0.12
CA ALA A 53 -12.64 -2.35 -1.17
C ALA A 53 -13.37 -0.99 -1.20
N ALA A 54 -13.61 -0.39 -0.04
CA ALA A 54 -14.23 0.93 0.10
C ALA A 54 -13.21 2.03 0.44
N LEU A 55 -11.91 1.71 0.48
CA LEU A 55 -10.85 2.71 0.62
C LEU A 55 -10.75 3.55 -0.66
N THR A 56 -10.60 4.84 -0.46
CA THR A 56 -10.40 5.86 -1.50
C THR A 56 -8.97 6.36 -1.47
N LEU A 57 -8.53 7.03 -2.55
CA LEU A 57 -7.20 7.67 -2.53
C LEU A 57 -7.07 8.69 -1.39
N ALA A 58 -8.16 9.38 -1.05
CA ALA A 58 -8.20 10.37 0.03
C ALA A 58 -8.01 9.76 1.42
N ASP A 59 -8.35 8.48 1.61
CA ASP A 59 -8.09 7.79 2.87
C ASP A 59 -6.58 7.50 3.05
N LEU A 60 -5.79 7.44 1.97
CA LEU A 60 -4.37 7.08 2.00
C LEU A 60 -3.46 8.31 2.15
N SER A 61 -3.59 9.01 3.27
CA SER A 61 -2.83 10.22 3.55
C SER A 61 -1.41 9.94 4.07
N ALA A 62 -0.54 10.97 4.06
CA ALA A 62 0.78 10.90 4.70
C ALA A 62 0.70 10.53 6.19
N ASN A 63 -0.37 10.94 6.88
CA ASN A 63 -0.61 10.57 8.28
C ASN A 63 -0.90 9.07 8.42
N GLU A 64 -1.64 8.48 7.49
CA GLU A 64 -1.88 7.03 7.47
C GLU A 64 -0.60 6.26 7.20
N VAL A 65 0.25 6.75 6.29
CA VAL A 65 1.57 6.15 6.04
C VAL A 65 2.46 6.21 7.29
N ALA A 66 2.54 7.37 7.94
CA ALA A 66 3.32 7.52 9.17
C ALA A 66 2.80 6.62 10.31
N ALA A 67 1.47 6.55 10.47
CA ALA A 67 0.84 5.67 11.45
C ALA A 67 1.10 4.18 11.14
N PHE A 68 1.06 3.78 9.86
CA PHE A 68 1.37 2.42 9.43
C PHE A 68 2.82 2.04 9.70
N LEU A 69 3.76 2.94 9.43
CA LEU A 69 5.18 2.71 9.70
C LEU A 69 5.43 2.54 11.20
N LYS A 70 4.84 3.38 12.04
CA LYS A 70 4.90 3.25 13.51
C LYS A 70 4.28 1.93 13.99
N TYR A 71 3.11 1.58 13.46
CA TYR A 71 2.43 0.32 13.77
C TYR A 71 3.29 -0.90 13.39
N SER A 72 3.94 -0.86 12.22
CA SER A 72 4.77 -1.97 11.73
C SER A 72 5.99 -2.20 12.63
N GLU A 73 6.63 -1.13 13.12
CA GLU A 73 7.74 -1.22 14.09
C GLU A 73 7.30 -1.85 15.42
N GLN A 74 6.12 -1.46 15.91
CA GLN A 74 5.63 -1.86 17.24
C GLN A 74 5.07 -3.29 17.26
N GLU A 75 4.31 -3.67 16.24
CA GLU A 75 3.50 -4.91 16.26
C GLU A 75 4.15 -6.07 15.51
N ARG A 76 5.08 -5.77 14.58
CA ARG A 76 5.78 -6.81 13.81
C ARG A 76 7.25 -6.94 14.16
N HIS A 77 7.77 -6.10 15.07
CA HIS A 77 9.19 -6.05 15.45
C HIS A 77 10.13 -6.05 14.24
N VAL A 78 9.69 -5.46 13.12
CA VAL A 78 10.49 -5.43 11.90
C VAL A 78 11.69 -4.52 12.12
N SER A 79 12.87 -4.96 11.68
CA SER A 79 14.06 -4.14 11.78
C SER A 79 13.90 -2.85 10.97
N ILE A 80 14.70 -1.83 11.29
CA ILE A 80 14.78 -0.59 10.50
C ILE A 80 15.05 -0.91 9.02
N GLY A 81 15.83 -1.96 8.72
CA GLY A 81 16.10 -2.43 7.36
C GLY A 81 14.85 -2.96 6.64
N THR A 82 14.03 -3.75 7.33
CA THR A 82 12.75 -4.24 6.78
C THR A 82 11.73 -3.11 6.63
N ARG A 83 11.71 -2.14 7.55
CA ARG A 83 10.90 -0.92 7.41
C ARG A 83 11.31 -0.09 6.19
N ASN A 84 12.61 0.06 5.97
CA ASN A 84 13.17 0.86 4.89
C ASN A 84 13.48 0.05 3.63
N CYS A 85 12.90 -1.14 3.47
CA CYS A 85 13.10 -1.93 2.25
C CYS A 85 12.61 -1.12 1.04
N ARG A 86 13.49 -0.90 0.06
CA ARG A 86 13.25 -0.09 -1.14
C ARG A 86 13.14 -0.98 -2.37
#